data_AF-A0A6N2CKS7-F1
#
_entry.id   AF-A0A6N2CKS7-F1
#
_cell.length_a   1.000
_cell.length_b   1.000
_cell.length_c   1.000
_cell.angle_alpha   90.00
_cell.angle_beta   90.00
_cell.angle_gamma   90.00
#
_symmetry.space_group_name_H-M   'P 1'
#
loop_
_entity.id
_entity.type
_entity.pdbx_description
1 polymer ?
#
loop_
_entity_poly.entity_id
_entity_poly.type
_entity_poly.pdbx_seq_one_letter_code
_entity_poly.pdbx_strand_id
1 'polypeptide(L)'
;MKEISPCLPIKRLQLLGSALLFSFAALCIPLLIPQTTEARAQNESIDLSILERQRELTPLMTRAQRLQLVRIEETITQAQSDLRSGEHLADTKPSNFAPNRDVRATVERGKALMAQAKVDLERSQQALAALLQEVDAAQNVGKVPDDAIRYQLELKPMPLPEAIEAAGRKVLETSRQQGYRNLFFDQVFMRDERGITPADASLRNHVYDALVAIDGTNFNLTVPVDFTLKTDTLGQDSTIFEYENAASFARSRNALLAIEFILPEDSSSALLSLRAIDLATQRISAYELIKITDMADMADLLGVEQAEETAKLGDHAIQRIELRGGGTAIERLASLPEPYRFELKSSSTNEQVHALLAYALFLDSGLILVGSDFIYQAYGENLAEPDAWLGQANASIQIVDTETEGSFKLNLQAQGSDRSLPGGTVSVF
;
A
#
# COMPACT_ATOMS: atom_id res chain seq x y z
N MET A 1 -54.12 61.44 -19.58
CA MET A 1 -53.04 61.01 -20.49
C MET A 1 -52.91 59.51 -20.37
N LYS A 2 -52.98 58.82 -21.52
CA LYS A 2 -53.10 57.38 -21.70
C LYS A 2 -51.72 56.72 -21.78
N GLU A 3 -51.58 55.51 -21.27
CA GLU A 3 -50.73 54.43 -21.82
C GLU A 3 -51.18 53.11 -21.15
N ILE A 4 -51.96 52.25 -21.83
CA ILE A 4 -51.67 51.22 -22.86
C ILE A 4 -51.30 49.86 -22.23
N SER A 5 -52.26 48.93 -22.39
CA SER A 5 -52.13 47.45 -22.39
C SER A 5 -52.00 46.95 -23.86
N PRO A 6 -52.03 45.63 -24.20
CA PRO A 6 -51.12 44.52 -23.88
C PRO A 6 -50.81 43.61 -25.13
N CYS A 7 -50.11 42.48 -24.90
CA CYS A 7 -50.21 41.14 -25.57
C CYS A 7 -49.68 40.83 -27.01
N LEU A 8 -48.67 39.92 -27.07
CA LEU A 8 -48.45 38.71 -27.95
C LEU A 8 -48.42 38.87 -29.53
N PRO A 9 -48.08 37.84 -30.37
CA PRO A 9 -46.84 37.03 -30.53
C PRO A 9 -46.47 36.62 -32.02
N ILE A 10 -45.52 35.67 -32.21
CA ILE A 10 -45.47 34.58 -33.26
C ILE A 10 -45.04 34.82 -34.77
N LYS A 11 -44.05 34.00 -35.21
CA LYS A 11 -43.77 33.28 -36.51
C LYS A 11 -43.28 33.92 -37.85
N ARG A 12 -42.20 33.27 -38.37
CA ARG A 12 -41.90 32.67 -39.72
C ARG A 12 -42.13 33.42 -41.06
N LEU A 13 -41.15 33.32 -41.98
CA LEU A 13 -41.19 32.72 -43.36
C LEU A 13 -39.82 32.96 -44.05
N GLN A 14 -39.09 31.96 -44.60
CA GLN A 14 -39.02 31.48 -46.01
C GLN A 14 -38.91 32.60 -47.09
N LEU A 15 -38.19 32.54 -48.22
CA LEU A 15 -37.95 31.48 -49.23
C LEU A 15 -37.02 32.05 -50.35
N LEU A 16 -36.64 31.20 -51.33
CA LEU A 16 -36.04 31.45 -52.67
C LEU A 16 -34.49 31.47 -52.73
N GLY A 17 -33.82 30.83 -53.70
CA GLY A 17 -34.24 30.10 -54.89
C GLY A 17 -32.99 29.70 -55.69
N SER A 18 -33.00 28.47 -56.18
CA SER A 18 -32.05 27.79 -57.07
C SER A 18 -31.88 28.46 -58.45
N ALA A 19 -30.70 28.34 -59.09
CA ALA A 19 -30.47 27.48 -60.28
C ALA A 19 -29.38 27.94 -61.30
N LEU A 20 -28.57 26.95 -61.73
CA LEU A 20 -27.84 26.73 -63.01
C LEU A 20 -26.58 27.59 -63.31
N LEU A 21 -25.43 27.08 -63.83
CA LEU A 21 -25.07 25.89 -64.65
C LEU A 21 -23.55 25.56 -64.54
N PHE A 22 -23.20 24.25 -64.50
CA PHE A 22 -22.18 23.48 -65.28
C PHE A 22 -20.91 24.19 -65.83
N SER A 23 -19.69 23.64 -65.91
CA SER A 23 -19.11 22.29 -65.75
C SER A 23 -17.57 22.41 -65.92
N PHE A 24 -16.75 21.69 -65.13
CA PHE A 24 -15.64 20.80 -65.56
C PHE A 24 -14.59 20.55 -64.45
N ALA A 25 -14.53 19.27 -64.05
CA ALA A 25 -13.35 18.45 -63.75
C ALA A 25 -12.47 18.67 -62.48
N ALA A 26 -12.28 17.51 -61.83
CA ALA A 26 -11.09 17.04 -61.10
C ALA A 26 -10.92 17.42 -59.61
N LEU A 27 -11.65 16.69 -58.76
CA LEU A 27 -11.12 15.81 -57.71
C LEU A 27 -9.85 16.29 -56.94
N CYS A 28 -10.04 16.94 -55.79
CA CYS A 28 -9.10 16.95 -54.67
C CYS A 28 -9.90 17.11 -53.36
N ILE A 29 -10.24 15.98 -52.74
CA ILE A 29 -10.71 15.94 -51.35
C ILE A 29 -9.46 16.01 -50.46
N PRO A 30 -9.25 17.03 -49.61
CA PRO A 30 -8.26 16.92 -48.57
C PRO A 30 -8.85 15.99 -47.48
N LEU A 31 -8.40 14.74 -47.49
CA LEU A 31 -8.44 13.90 -46.29
C LEU A 31 -7.69 14.65 -45.19
N LEU A 32 -8.39 14.97 -44.11
CA LEU A 32 -7.78 15.20 -42.80
C LEU A 32 -7.06 13.91 -42.40
N ILE A 33 -5.80 13.80 -42.79
CA ILE A 33 -4.85 12.87 -42.20
C ILE A 33 -4.46 13.51 -40.86
N PRO A 34 -4.73 12.88 -39.71
CA PRO A 34 -4.12 13.32 -38.46
C PRO A 34 -2.61 13.23 -38.69
N GLN A 35 -1.94 14.38 -38.60
CA GLN A 35 -0.49 14.42 -38.55
C GLN A 35 -0.07 13.60 -37.33
N THR A 36 0.33 12.36 -37.56
CA THR A 36 1.19 11.66 -36.62
C THR A 36 2.44 12.51 -36.53
N THR A 37 2.52 13.32 -35.48
CA THR A 37 3.81 13.66 -34.89
C THR A 37 4.50 12.33 -34.61
N GLU A 38 5.26 11.85 -35.59
CA GLU A 38 6.46 11.09 -35.31
C GLU A 38 7.28 12.01 -34.42
N ALA A 39 7.09 11.86 -33.11
CA ALA A 39 8.12 12.16 -32.15
C ALA A 39 9.32 11.36 -32.63
N ARG A 40 10.20 12.06 -33.35
CA ARG A 40 11.55 11.63 -33.65
C ARG A 40 12.13 11.28 -32.30
N ALA A 41 12.11 10.00 -31.93
CA ALA A 41 12.84 9.50 -30.78
C ALA A 41 14.29 9.89 -31.06
N GLN A 42 14.73 10.99 -30.45
CA GLN A 42 16.14 11.22 -30.29
C GLN A 42 16.62 9.96 -29.56
N ASN A 43 17.42 9.15 -30.23
CA ASN A 43 18.28 8.17 -29.57
C ASN A 43 19.25 9.01 -28.72
N GLU A 44 18.77 9.56 -27.62
CA GLU A 44 19.63 9.87 -26.50
C GLU A 44 20.20 8.53 -26.09
N SER A 45 21.50 8.36 -26.35
CA SER A 45 22.24 7.21 -25.87
C SER A 45 22.00 7.11 -24.36
N ILE A 46 21.42 6.00 -23.92
CA ILE A 46 21.20 5.72 -22.50
C ILE A 46 22.55 5.89 -21.78
N ASP A 47 22.60 6.83 -20.85
CA ASP A 47 23.81 7.16 -20.12
C ASP A 47 24.01 6.12 -19.02
N LEU A 48 24.97 5.22 -19.20
CA LEU A 48 25.26 4.16 -18.25
C LEU A 48 25.95 4.67 -16.97
N SER A 49 26.43 5.92 -16.93
CA SER A 49 27.03 6.49 -15.71
C SER A 49 26.03 6.59 -14.56
N ILE A 50 24.72 6.67 -14.88
CA ILE A 50 23.66 6.72 -13.87
C ILE A 50 23.55 5.43 -13.04
N LEU A 51 24.09 4.31 -13.53
CA LEU A 51 24.12 3.05 -12.77
C LEU A 51 24.87 3.19 -11.44
N GLU A 52 25.85 4.10 -11.37
CA GLU A 52 26.58 4.39 -10.13
C GLU A 52 25.70 5.06 -9.05
N ARG A 53 24.63 5.73 -9.48
CA ARG A 53 23.65 6.40 -8.61
C ARG A 53 22.47 5.50 -8.23
N GLN A 54 22.49 4.22 -8.60
CA GLN A 54 21.39 3.29 -8.28
C GLN A 54 20.99 3.34 -6.80
N ARG A 55 21.97 3.26 -5.88
CA ARG A 55 21.71 3.29 -4.43
C ARG A 55 21.06 4.58 -3.95
N GLU A 56 21.36 5.70 -4.60
CA GLU A 56 20.78 7.01 -4.29
C GLU A 56 19.34 7.13 -4.79
N LEU A 57 19.06 6.54 -5.96
CA LEU A 57 17.78 6.69 -6.66
C LEU A 57 16.74 5.62 -6.28
N THR A 58 17.16 4.42 -5.85
CA THR A 58 16.24 3.34 -5.44
C THR A 58 15.21 3.77 -4.36
N PRO A 59 15.56 4.55 -3.32
CA PRO A 59 14.59 5.05 -2.35
C PRO A 59 13.47 5.91 -2.97
N LEU A 60 13.78 6.60 -4.06
CA LEU A 60 12.89 7.56 -4.72
C LEU A 60 11.95 6.91 -5.74
N MET A 61 12.12 5.61 -5.99
CA MET A 61 11.26 4.83 -6.88
C MET A 61 9.88 4.58 -6.29
N THR A 62 8.86 4.66 -7.15
CA THR A 62 7.49 4.19 -6.86
C THR A 62 7.45 2.66 -6.71
N ARG A 63 6.36 2.11 -6.15
CA ARG A 63 6.17 0.65 -6.01
C ARG A 63 6.28 -0.09 -7.35
N ALA A 64 5.74 0.47 -8.42
CA ALA A 64 5.82 -0.13 -9.76
C ALA A 64 7.27 -0.16 -10.28
N GLN A 65 8.00 0.95 -10.11
CA GLN A 65 9.41 1.06 -10.48
C GLN A 65 10.31 0.13 -9.65
N ARG A 66 10.04 -0.04 -8.35
CA ARG A 66 10.76 -1.00 -7.49
C ARG A 66 10.52 -2.45 -7.93
N LEU A 67 9.30 -2.81 -8.31
CA LEU A 67 9.01 -4.14 -8.86
C LEU A 67 9.76 -4.37 -10.19
N GLN A 68 9.85 -3.34 -11.02
CA GLN A 68 10.61 -3.38 -12.26
C GLN A 68 12.12 -3.51 -12.00
N LEU A 69 12.66 -2.79 -11.01
CA LEU A 69 14.06 -2.91 -10.58
C LEU A 69 14.40 -4.35 -10.20
N VAL A 70 13.60 -4.99 -9.34
CA VAL A 70 13.82 -6.38 -8.90
C VAL A 70 13.87 -7.34 -10.09
N ARG A 71 12.94 -7.22 -11.05
CA ARG A 71 12.92 -8.07 -12.26
C ARG A 71 14.18 -7.87 -13.13
N ILE A 72 14.66 -6.63 -13.24
CA ILE A 72 15.87 -6.32 -13.98
C ILE A 72 17.09 -6.93 -13.27
N GLU A 73 17.19 -6.81 -11.93
CA GLU A 73 18.27 -7.39 -11.12
C GLU A 73 18.29 -8.92 -11.16
N GLU A 74 17.12 -9.56 -11.15
CA GLU A 74 16.98 -11.01 -11.35
C GLU A 74 17.53 -11.42 -12.71
N THR A 75 17.20 -10.67 -13.78
CA THR A 75 17.67 -10.94 -15.14
C THR A 75 19.19 -10.74 -15.25
N ILE A 76 19.76 -9.70 -14.62
CA ILE A 76 21.21 -9.49 -14.55
C ILE A 76 21.88 -10.66 -13.83
N THR A 77 21.33 -11.09 -12.70
CA THR A 77 21.87 -12.20 -11.89
C THR A 77 21.87 -13.51 -12.69
N GLN A 78 20.78 -13.78 -13.39
CA GLN A 78 20.64 -14.94 -14.27
C GLN A 78 21.66 -14.89 -15.43
N ALA A 79 21.75 -13.75 -16.13
CA ALA A 79 22.71 -13.57 -17.22
C ALA A 79 24.17 -13.75 -16.75
N GLN A 80 24.53 -13.24 -15.56
CA GLN A 80 25.85 -13.47 -14.97
C GLN A 80 26.11 -14.95 -14.64
N SER A 81 25.07 -15.67 -14.17
CA SER A 81 25.16 -17.11 -13.91
C SER A 81 25.34 -17.92 -15.19
N ASP A 82 24.62 -17.58 -16.25
CA ASP A 82 24.71 -18.21 -17.56
C ASP A 82 26.06 -17.93 -18.23
N LEU A 83 26.63 -16.75 -18.01
CA LEU A 83 27.97 -16.41 -18.47
C LEU A 83 29.03 -17.31 -17.80
N ARG A 84 29.01 -17.44 -16.47
CA ARG A 84 29.91 -18.36 -15.73
C ARG A 84 29.74 -19.81 -16.16
N SER A 85 28.49 -20.26 -16.33
CA SER A 85 28.19 -21.61 -16.78
C SER A 85 28.69 -21.85 -18.22
N GLY A 86 28.52 -20.85 -19.09
CA GLY A 86 29.02 -20.87 -20.46
C GLY A 86 30.54 -20.94 -20.52
N GLU A 87 31.25 -20.19 -19.67
CA GLU A 87 32.72 -20.26 -19.53
C GLU A 87 33.18 -21.67 -19.14
N HIS A 88 32.56 -22.30 -18.13
CA HIS A 88 32.88 -23.66 -17.74
C HIS A 88 32.66 -24.69 -18.86
N LEU A 89 31.60 -24.54 -19.65
CA LEU A 89 31.32 -25.41 -20.80
C LEU A 89 32.30 -25.17 -21.95
N ALA A 90 32.65 -23.92 -22.22
CA ALA A 90 33.61 -23.55 -23.26
C ALA A 90 35.03 -24.03 -22.94
N ASP A 91 35.40 -24.07 -21.66
CA ASP A 91 36.70 -24.54 -21.17
C ASP A 91 36.80 -26.07 -21.02
N THR A 92 35.74 -26.80 -21.35
CA THR A 92 35.71 -28.26 -21.21
C THR A 92 36.74 -28.93 -22.14
N LYS A 93 37.62 -29.74 -21.55
CA LYS A 93 38.64 -30.53 -22.26
C LYS A 93 38.37 -32.04 -22.10
N PRO A 94 38.81 -32.89 -23.05
CA PRO A 94 38.79 -34.34 -22.88
C PRO A 94 39.56 -34.75 -21.62
N SER A 95 39.05 -35.74 -20.88
CA SER A 95 39.69 -36.24 -19.66
C SER A 95 40.90 -37.12 -19.98
N ASN A 96 41.87 -37.18 -19.07
CA ASN A 96 43.01 -38.11 -19.15
C ASN A 96 42.56 -39.59 -19.26
N PHE A 97 41.37 -39.93 -18.74
CA PHE A 97 40.79 -41.28 -18.84
C PHE A 97 40.01 -41.52 -20.15
N ALA A 98 39.73 -40.47 -20.93
CA ALA A 98 39.02 -40.54 -22.21
C ALA A 98 39.52 -39.43 -23.16
N PRO A 99 40.79 -39.51 -23.64
CA PRO A 99 41.44 -38.43 -24.38
C PRO A 99 40.80 -38.15 -25.75
N ASN A 100 40.12 -39.14 -26.32
CA ASN A 100 39.43 -39.03 -27.61
C ASN A 100 37.95 -38.66 -27.48
N ARG A 101 37.46 -38.29 -26.29
CA ARG A 101 36.07 -37.87 -26.08
C ARG A 101 35.81 -36.59 -26.89
N ASP A 102 34.82 -36.63 -27.78
CA ASP A 102 34.38 -35.44 -28.50
C ASP A 102 33.65 -34.49 -27.54
N VAL A 103 34.25 -33.31 -27.31
CA VAL A 103 33.69 -32.24 -26.47
C VAL A 103 33.22 -31.04 -27.30
N ARG A 104 33.32 -31.10 -28.64
CA ARG A 104 32.99 -29.95 -29.51
C ARG A 104 31.57 -29.45 -29.29
N ALA A 105 30.59 -30.34 -29.18
CA ALA A 105 29.21 -29.98 -28.92
C ALA A 105 29.01 -29.26 -27.57
N THR A 106 29.79 -29.62 -26.54
CA THR A 106 29.77 -28.97 -25.23
C THR A 106 30.38 -27.58 -25.30
N VAL A 107 31.52 -27.45 -25.99
CA VAL A 107 32.21 -26.18 -26.18
C VAL A 107 31.36 -25.19 -27.00
N GLU A 108 30.75 -25.63 -28.09
CA GLU A 108 29.88 -24.78 -28.92
C GLU A 108 28.62 -24.35 -28.16
N ARG A 109 28.05 -25.23 -27.32
CA ARG A 109 26.95 -24.86 -26.41
C ARG A 109 27.39 -23.80 -25.39
N GLY A 110 28.60 -23.93 -24.83
CA GLY A 110 29.18 -22.93 -23.93
C GLY A 110 29.31 -21.56 -24.59
N LYS A 111 29.88 -21.50 -25.80
CA LYS A 111 30.01 -20.26 -26.59
C LYS A 111 28.65 -19.61 -26.90
N ALA A 112 27.66 -20.40 -27.29
CA ALA A 112 26.32 -19.90 -27.57
C ALA A 112 25.65 -19.32 -26.31
N LEU A 113 25.81 -20.00 -25.16
CA LEU A 113 25.30 -19.53 -23.88
C LEU A 113 25.96 -18.20 -23.45
N MET A 114 27.29 -18.09 -23.60
CA MET A 114 28.01 -16.84 -23.33
C MET A 114 27.57 -15.69 -24.24
N ALA A 115 27.33 -15.96 -25.53
CA ALA A 115 26.87 -14.94 -26.47
C ALA A 115 25.48 -14.40 -26.10
N GLN A 116 24.55 -15.29 -25.74
CA GLN A 116 23.22 -14.91 -25.28
C GLN A 116 23.26 -14.13 -23.96
N ALA A 117 24.03 -14.62 -22.98
CA ALA A 117 24.18 -13.98 -21.68
C ALA A 117 24.74 -12.55 -21.78
N LYS A 118 25.67 -12.29 -22.71
CA LYS A 118 26.19 -10.93 -22.95
C LYS A 118 25.11 -9.98 -23.48
N VAL A 119 24.30 -10.43 -24.44
CA VAL A 119 23.18 -9.65 -24.98
C VAL A 119 22.15 -9.34 -23.89
N ASP A 120 21.82 -10.31 -23.04
CA ASP A 120 20.86 -10.12 -21.96
C ASP A 120 21.39 -9.19 -20.88
N LEU A 121 22.69 -9.25 -20.59
CA LEU A 121 23.36 -8.35 -19.64
C LEU A 121 23.36 -6.90 -20.17
N GLU A 122 23.74 -6.68 -21.43
CA GLU A 122 23.70 -5.34 -22.06
C GLU A 122 22.27 -4.76 -22.07
N ARG A 123 21.28 -5.56 -22.48
CA ARG A 123 19.87 -5.14 -22.48
C ARG A 123 19.37 -4.81 -21.08
N SER A 124 19.73 -5.62 -20.09
CA SER A 124 19.29 -5.41 -18.71
C SER A 124 19.96 -4.18 -18.08
N GLN A 125 21.23 -3.92 -18.40
CA GLN A 125 21.91 -2.70 -17.99
C GLN A 125 21.29 -1.45 -18.62
N GLN A 126 20.91 -1.50 -19.90
CA GLN A 126 20.18 -0.41 -20.55
C GLN A 126 18.80 -0.19 -19.93
N ALA A 127 18.07 -1.27 -19.64
CA ALA A 127 16.78 -1.18 -18.95
C ALA A 127 16.91 -0.59 -17.54
N LEU A 128 17.97 -0.97 -16.80
CA LEU A 128 18.27 -0.42 -15.50
C LEU A 128 18.60 1.08 -15.59
N ALA A 129 19.47 1.46 -16.51
CA ALA A 129 19.84 2.86 -16.70
C ALA A 129 18.64 3.71 -17.13
N ALA A 130 17.77 3.21 -18.02
CA ALA A 130 16.53 3.89 -18.40
C ALA A 130 15.58 4.09 -17.21
N LEU A 131 15.41 3.05 -16.37
CA LEU A 131 14.61 3.15 -15.15
C LEU A 131 15.18 4.19 -14.18
N LEU A 132 16.51 4.20 -14.00
CA LEU A 132 17.18 5.18 -13.15
C LEU A 132 17.08 6.59 -13.73
N GLN A 133 17.15 6.76 -15.05
CA GLN A 133 16.98 8.05 -15.72
C GLN A 133 15.55 8.57 -15.59
N GLU A 134 14.55 7.69 -15.64
CA GLU A 134 13.16 8.06 -15.38
C GLU A 134 12.99 8.61 -13.95
N VAL A 135 13.60 7.94 -12.97
CA VAL A 135 13.58 8.35 -11.57
C VAL A 135 14.35 9.67 -11.38
N ASP A 136 15.55 9.80 -11.95
CA ASP A 136 16.37 11.00 -11.86
C ASP A 136 15.75 12.21 -12.58
N ALA A 137 15.11 11.99 -13.74
CA ALA A 137 14.35 13.03 -14.45
C ALA A 137 13.12 13.48 -13.65
N ALA A 138 12.43 12.56 -12.97
CA ALA A 138 11.35 12.91 -12.07
C ALA A 138 11.83 13.76 -10.87
N GLN A 139 13.10 13.67 -10.48
CA GLN A 139 13.72 14.50 -9.44
C GLN A 139 14.19 15.86 -9.97
N ASN A 140 14.79 15.90 -11.16
CA ASN A 140 15.38 17.10 -11.75
C ASN A 140 14.35 18.06 -12.38
N VAL A 141 13.18 17.56 -12.79
CA VAL A 141 12.01 18.41 -13.07
C VAL A 141 11.41 18.80 -11.73
N GLY A 142 11.83 19.93 -11.16
CA GLY A 142 11.48 20.49 -9.83
C GLY A 142 10.02 20.36 -9.37
N LYS A 143 9.60 19.13 -9.14
CA LYS A 143 8.41 18.66 -8.47
C LYS A 143 8.93 17.61 -7.50
N VAL A 144 9.64 18.08 -6.48
CA VAL A 144 9.36 17.52 -5.14
C VAL A 144 7.83 17.56 -5.08
N PRO A 145 7.12 16.42 -5.04
CA PRO A 145 5.72 16.47 -4.67
C PRO A 145 5.74 17.24 -3.37
N ASP A 146 5.13 18.43 -3.36
CA ASP A 146 5.03 19.25 -2.15
C ASP A 146 4.73 18.27 -1.02
N ASP A 147 5.55 18.22 0.06
CA ASP A 147 5.35 17.23 1.14
C ASP A 147 3.88 17.21 1.58
N ALA A 148 3.19 18.36 1.41
CA ALA A 148 1.75 18.53 1.43
C ALA A 148 0.96 17.43 0.68
N ILE A 149 1.24 17.15 -0.59
CA ILE A 149 0.46 16.20 -1.42
C ILE A 149 0.77 14.74 -1.06
N ARG A 150 2.02 14.41 -0.70
CA ARG A 150 2.45 13.01 -0.58
C ARG A 150 1.79 12.27 0.60
N TYR A 151 1.55 12.99 1.69
CA TYR A 151 0.89 12.44 2.88
C TYR A 151 -0.47 13.09 3.11
N GLN A 152 -1.14 13.48 2.03
CA GLN A 152 -2.56 13.84 2.03
C GLN A 152 -3.39 12.60 1.74
N LEU A 153 -4.25 12.26 2.68
CA LEU A 153 -5.21 11.19 2.53
C LEU A 153 -6.59 11.75 2.79
N GLU A 154 -7.52 11.47 1.89
CA GLU A 154 -8.96 11.74 2.05
C GLU A 154 -9.70 10.41 1.84
N LEU A 155 -10.36 9.95 2.89
CA LEU A 155 -11.15 8.73 2.87
C LEU A 155 -12.44 8.96 2.08
N LYS A 156 -12.73 8.07 1.14
CA LYS A 156 -14.02 8.05 0.48
C LYS A 156 -15.05 7.42 1.43
N PRO A 157 -16.11 8.14 1.82
CA PRO A 157 -17.15 7.58 2.67
C PRO A 157 -17.98 6.52 1.94
N MET A 158 -18.43 5.49 2.66
CA MET A 158 -19.12 4.34 2.08
C MET A 158 -20.07 3.69 3.10
N PRO A 159 -21.20 3.07 2.68
CA PRO A 159 -22.02 2.24 3.55
C PRO A 159 -21.26 1.02 4.07
N LEU A 160 -21.61 0.54 5.27
CA LEU A 160 -20.90 -0.55 5.95
C LEU A 160 -20.75 -1.83 5.10
N PRO A 161 -21.79 -2.37 4.44
CA PRO A 161 -21.65 -3.60 3.66
C PRO A 161 -20.64 -3.44 2.52
N GLU A 162 -20.68 -2.30 1.83
CA GLU A 162 -19.74 -1.98 0.76
C GLU A 162 -18.32 -1.76 1.30
N ALA A 163 -18.18 -1.15 2.49
CA ALA A 163 -16.90 -0.90 3.13
C ALA A 163 -16.20 -2.21 3.52
N ILE A 164 -16.94 -3.16 4.11
CA ILE A 164 -16.42 -4.51 4.42
C ILE A 164 -15.98 -5.20 3.13
N GLU A 165 -16.79 -5.12 2.07
CA GLU A 165 -16.44 -5.73 0.79
C GLU A 165 -15.16 -5.14 0.18
N ALA A 166 -15.08 -3.82 0.09
CA ALA A 166 -13.95 -3.11 -0.49
C ALA A 166 -12.66 -3.36 0.31
N ALA A 167 -12.71 -3.20 1.63
CA ALA A 167 -11.54 -3.40 2.49
C ALA A 167 -11.12 -4.86 2.54
N GLY A 168 -12.07 -5.78 2.71
CA GLY A 168 -11.82 -7.22 2.74
C GLY A 168 -11.16 -7.69 1.45
N ARG A 169 -11.70 -7.32 0.29
CA ARG A 169 -11.13 -7.65 -1.02
C ARG A 169 -9.70 -7.16 -1.14
N LYS A 170 -9.46 -5.89 -0.82
CA LYS A 170 -8.13 -5.27 -0.93
C LYS A 170 -7.09 -5.93 -0.05
N VAL A 171 -7.42 -6.19 1.22
CA VAL A 171 -6.50 -6.80 2.19
C VAL A 171 -6.22 -8.26 1.86
N LEU A 172 -7.26 -9.05 1.52
CA LEU A 172 -7.11 -10.45 1.12
C LEU A 172 -6.27 -10.59 -0.15
N GLU A 173 -6.55 -9.79 -1.19
CA GLU A 173 -5.78 -9.80 -2.44
C GLU A 173 -4.33 -9.39 -2.24
N THR A 174 -4.08 -8.31 -1.50
CA THR A 174 -2.73 -7.81 -1.23
C THR A 174 -1.92 -8.85 -0.43
N SER A 175 -2.54 -9.48 0.56
CA SER A 175 -1.91 -10.53 1.36
C SER A 175 -1.55 -11.76 0.51
N ARG A 176 -2.45 -12.19 -0.38
CA ARG A 176 -2.16 -13.26 -1.35
C ARG A 176 -0.98 -12.94 -2.25
N GLN A 177 -0.93 -11.73 -2.80
CA GLN A 177 0.19 -11.28 -3.63
C GLN A 177 1.53 -11.26 -2.89
N GLN A 178 1.50 -11.11 -1.56
CA GLN A 178 2.68 -11.18 -0.70
C GLN A 178 3.01 -12.59 -0.20
N GLY A 179 2.27 -13.62 -0.67
CA GLY A 179 2.55 -15.02 -0.37
C GLY A 179 2.03 -15.50 0.98
N TYR A 180 1.16 -14.74 1.66
CA TYR A 180 0.44 -15.24 2.82
C TYR A 180 -0.50 -16.35 2.39
N ARG A 181 -0.38 -17.51 3.03
CA ARG A 181 -1.26 -18.67 2.77
C ARG A 181 -2.45 -18.72 3.71
N ASN A 182 -2.28 -18.16 4.91
CA ASN A 182 -3.33 -18.08 5.90
C ASN A 182 -3.39 -16.68 6.50
N LEU A 183 -4.59 -16.12 6.48
CA LEU A 183 -5.00 -14.93 7.23
C LEU A 183 -5.91 -15.40 8.34
N PHE A 184 -5.40 -15.32 9.57
CA PHE A 184 -6.12 -15.75 10.75
C PHE A 184 -7.17 -14.72 11.13
N PHE A 185 -8.44 -15.10 10.99
CA PHE A 185 -9.58 -14.37 11.50
C PHE A 185 -9.94 -14.93 12.87
N ASP A 186 -9.93 -14.07 13.87
CA ASP A 186 -10.24 -14.46 15.24
C ASP A 186 -11.41 -13.63 15.80
N GLN A 187 -11.21 -12.31 15.93
CA GLN A 187 -12.19 -11.36 16.45
C GLN A 187 -12.30 -10.10 15.58
N VAL A 188 -13.42 -9.42 15.75
CA VAL A 188 -13.62 -8.03 15.31
C VAL A 188 -13.60 -7.17 16.57
N PHE A 189 -12.94 -6.02 16.52
CA PHE A 189 -12.82 -5.13 17.67
C PHE A 189 -13.56 -3.82 17.44
N MET A 190 -14.11 -3.26 18.51
CA MET A 190 -14.62 -1.90 18.59
C MET A 190 -13.61 -1.08 19.39
N ARG A 191 -13.34 0.14 18.94
CA ARG A 191 -12.48 1.10 19.61
C ARG A 191 -13.25 2.38 19.82
N ASP A 192 -13.42 2.77 21.07
CA ASP A 192 -13.98 4.05 21.49
C ASP A 192 -13.04 4.72 22.50
N GLU A 193 -13.49 5.78 23.17
CA GLU A 193 -12.67 6.51 24.16
C GLU A 193 -12.29 5.68 25.39
N ARG A 194 -12.99 4.58 25.65
CA ARG A 194 -12.73 3.66 26.77
C ARG A 194 -11.65 2.63 26.43
N GLY A 195 -11.28 2.53 25.15
CA GLY A 195 -10.27 1.62 24.64
C GLY A 195 -10.83 0.63 23.63
N ILE A 196 -10.11 -0.48 23.47
CA ILE A 196 -10.48 -1.55 22.54
C ILE A 196 -11.24 -2.66 23.25
N THR A 197 -12.36 -3.10 22.68
CA THR A 197 -13.14 -4.24 23.17
C THR A 197 -13.53 -5.17 22.03
N PRO A 198 -13.65 -6.48 22.26
CA PRO A 198 -14.22 -7.38 21.27
C PRO A 198 -15.66 -6.99 20.92
N ALA A 199 -15.99 -7.05 19.65
CA ALA A 199 -17.37 -6.92 19.18
C ALA A 199 -18.18 -8.15 19.59
N ASP A 200 -19.51 -8.01 19.56
CA ASP A 200 -20.39 -9.14 19.81
C ASP A 200 -20.32 -10.20 18.69
N ALA A 201 -20.92 -11.36 18.97
CA ALA A 201 -20.95 -12.47 18.02
C ALA A 201 -21.72 -12.14 16.74
N SER A 202 -22.69 -11.21 16.81
CA SER A 202 -23.51 -10.80 15.65
C SER A 202 -22.64 -10.11 14.62
N LEU A 203 -21.94 -9.03 15.02
CA LEU A 203 -21.04 -8.28 14.15
C LEU A 203 -19.90 -9.17 13.65
N ARG A 204 -19.29 -9.92 14.58
CA ARG A 204 -18.16 -10.82 14.26
C ARG A 204 -18.55 -11.81 13.15
N ASN A 205 -19.68 -12.49 13.30
CA ASN A 205 -20.14 -13.46 12.31
C ASN A 205 -20.54 -12.79 10.99
N HIS A 206 -21.17 -11.61 11.04
CA HIS A 206 -21.51 -10.85 9.83
C HIS A 206 -20.27 -10.50 9.01
N VAL A 207 -19.23 -9.98 9.66
CA VAL A 207 -17.95 -9.66 9.00
C VAL A 207 -17.27 -10.93 8.48
N TYR A 208 -17.27 -12.00 9.28
CA TYR A 208 -16.71 -13.30 8.86
C TYR A 208 -17.39 -13.84 7.60
N ASP A 209 -18.72 -13.89 7.56
CA ASP A 209 -19.47 -14.40 6.42
C ASP A 209 -19.21 -13.57 5.15
N ALA A 210 -19.12 -12.24 5.28
CA ALA A 210 -18.75 -11.36 4.18
C ALA A 210 -17.32 -11.67 3.67
N LEU A 211 -16.35 -11.82 4.57
CA LEU A 211 -14.97 -12.14 4.21
C LEU A 211 -14.83 -13.53 3.57
N VAL A 212 -15.56 -14.53 4.06
CA VAL A 212 -15.62 -15.87 3.46
C VAL A 212 -16.20 -15.79 2.05
N ALA A 213 -17.27 -15.01 1.85
CA ALA A 213 -17.85 -14.82 0.52
C ALA A 213 -16.86 -14.16 -0.47
N ILE A 214 -16.05 -13.21 0.01
CA ILE A 214 -15.01 -12.54 -0.80
C ILE A 214 -13.84 -13.48 -1.08
N ASP A 215 -13.40 -14.25 -0.08
CA ASP A 215 -12.27 -15.17 -0.23
C ASP A 215 -12.63 -16.34 -1.15
N GLY A 216 -13.88 -16.80 -1.11
CA GLY A 216 -14.45 -17.75 -2.04
C GLY A 216 -13.63 -19.05 -2.13
N THR A 217 -13.10 -19.36 -3.31
CA THR A 217 -12.32 -20.58 -3.56
C THR A 217 -10.82 -20.42 -3.27
N ASN A 218 -10.38 -19.27 -2.75
CA ASN A 218 -8.97 -19.05 -2.44
C ASN A 218 -8.56 -19.69 -1.10
N PHE A 219 -9.50 -19.87 -0.17
CA PHE A 219 -9.32 -20.52 1.13
C PHE A 219 -8.10 -20.01 1.92
N ASN A 220 -7.86 -18.69 1.88
CA ASN A 220 -6.81 -18.03 2.63
C ASN A 220 -7.29 -17.64 4.04
N LEU A 221 -8.58 -17.34 4.20
CA LEU A 221 -9.15 -17.02 5.51
C LEU A 221 -9.22 -18.29 6.37
N THR A 222 -8.65 -18.24 7.57
CA THR A 222 -8.57 -19.37 8.49
C THR A 222 -8.97 -18.93 9.89
N VAL A 223 -9.72 -19.75 10.61
CA VAL A 223 -10.05 -19.51 12.02
C VAL A 223 -9.13 -20.38 12.90
N PRO A 224 -8.21 -19.78 13.68
CA PRO A 224 -7.43 -20.51 14.66
C PRO A 224 -8.30 -20.99 15.83
N VAL A 225 -7.89 -22.08 16.50
CA VAL A 225 -8.58 -22.61 17.69
C VAL A 225 -7.78 -22.22 18.93
N ASP A 226 -8.48 -21.64 19.93
CA ASP A 226 -7.89 -21.14 21.18
C ASP A 226 -6.71 -20.19 20.94
N PHE A 227 -6.96 -19.15 20.15
CA PHE A 227 -5.95 -18.18 19.74
C PHE A 227 -5.64 -17.19 20.88
N THR A 228 -4.52 -17.42 21.56
CA THR A 228 -4.12 -16.62 22.73
C THR A 228 -2.71 -16.07 22.58
N LEU A 229 -2.50 -14.86 23.09
CA LEU A 229 -1.19 -14.21 23.10
C LEU A 229 -0.30 -14.86 24.16
N LYS A 230 0.92 -15.23 23.79
CA LYS A 230 1.87 -15.83 24.73
C LYS A 230 2.44 -14.80 25.70
N THR A 231 2.69 -15.22 26.93
CA THR A 231 3.29 -14.41 28.00
C THR A 231 4.80 -14.21 27.88
N ASP A 232 5.53 -15.15 27.27
CA ASP A 232 7.00 -15.18 27.26
C ASP A 232 7.62 -14.80 25.90
N THR A 233 7.13 -13.77 25.23
CA THR A 233 7.71 -13.31 23.95
C THR A 233 8.73 -12.20 24.14
N LEU A 234 9.79 -12.48 24.93
CA LEU A 234 10.96 -11.61 25.02
C LEU A 234 11.84 -11.79 23.76
N GLY A 235 11.54 -11.06 22.70
CA GLY A 235 12.49 -10.74 21.63
C GLY A 235 13.09 -11.89 20.80
N GLN A 236 12.54 -13.11 20.86
CA GLN A 236 12.99 -14.24 20.04
C GLN A 236 11.97 -14.61 18.95
N ASP A 237 12.48 -15.08 17.80
CA ASP A 237 11.81 -15.48 16.54
C ASP A 237 10.77 -16.62 16.67
N SER A 238 9.97 -16.61 17.74
CA SER A 238 8.94 -17.59 18.04
C SER A 238 7.55 -16.98 17.81
N THR A 239 6.60 -17.80 17.37
CA THR A 239 5.22 -17.36 17.13
C THR A 239 4.65 -16.72 18.39
N ILE A 240 4.15 -15.48 18.27
CA ILE A 240 3.67 -14.71 19.43
C ILE A 240 2.32 -15.16 19.97
N PHE A 241 1.58 -15.94 19.17
CA PHE A 241 0.34 -16.59 19.56
C PHE A 241 0.56 -18.09 19.75
N GLU A 242 -0.22 -18.67 20.66
CA GLU A 242 -0.48 -20.10 20.78
C GLU A 242 -1.91 -20.40 20.32
N TYR A 243 -2.09 -21.60 19.76
CA TYR A 243 -3.37 -22.08 19.21
C TYR A 243 -3.24 -23.58 18.94
N GLU A 244 -4.32 -24.35 19.13
CA GLU A 244 -4.27 -25.82 19.18
C GLU A 244 -3.72 -26.45 17.89
N ASN A 245 -4.05 -25.87 16.74
CA ASN A 245 -3.71 -26.38 15.42
C ASN A 245 -2.40 -25.78 14.84
N ALA A 246 -1.54 -25.18 15.67
CA ALA A 246 -0.29 -24.53 15.22
C ALA A 246 0.63 -25.39 14.35
N ALA A 247 0.73 -26.69 14.63
CA ALA A 247 1.55 -27.61 13.84
C ALA A 247 1.15 -27.66 12.35
N SER A 248 -0.13 -27.44 12.03
CA SER A 248 -0.65 -27.43 10.66
C SER A 248 -0.16 -26.22 9.84
N PHE A 249 0.32 -25.17 10.51
CA PHE A 249 0.69 -23.89 9.89
C PHE A 249 2.18 -23.54 10.04
N ALA A 250 2.99 -24.43 10.61
CA ALA A 250 4.40 -24.17 10.92
C ALA A 250 5.27 -23.88 9.67
N ARG A 251 4.82 -24.30 8.49
CA ARG A 251 5.54 -24.11 7.21
C ARG A 251 4.93 -23.04 6.30
N SER A 252 3.88 -22.37 6.75
CA SER A 252 3.19 -21.33 6.00
C SER A 252 3.52 -19.94 6.55
N ARG A 253 3.56 -18.96 5.65
CA ARG A 253 3.57 -17.55 6.05
C ARG A 253 2.15 -17.19 6.47
N ASN A 254 2.00 -16.80 7.73
CA ASN A 254 0.72 -16.56 8.38
C ASN A 254 0.65 -15.10 8.86
N ALA A 255 -0.52 -14.49 8.75
CA ALA A 255 -0.80 -13.16 9.29
C ALA A 255 -2.10 -13.19 10.11
N LEU A 256 -2.17 -12.35 11.14
CA LEU A 256 -3.42 -11.99 11.81
C LEU A 256 -4.18 -11.01 10.92
N LEU A 257 -5.46 -11.27 10.68
CA LEU A 257 -6.39 -10.28 10.11
C LEU A 257 -6.98 -9.48 11.27
N ALA A 258 -6.40 -8.31 11.53
CA ALA A 258 -6.89 -7.37 12.53
C ALA A 258 -7.98 -6.49 11.93
N ILE A 259 -9.17 -6.52 12.54
CA ILE A 259 -10.34 -5.76 12.10
C ILE A 259 -10.82 -4.91 13.26
N GLU A 260 -10.92 -3.60 13.04
CA GLU A 260 -11.23 -2.63 14.07
C GLU A 260 -12.20 -1.56 13.54
N PHE A 261 -13.29 -1.36 14.27
CA PHE A 261 -14.22 -0.24 14.10
C PHE A 261 -13.85 0.86 15.09
N ILE A 262 -13.46 2.02 14.59
CA ILE A 262 -13.10 3.17 15.42
C ILE A 262 -14.31 4.11 15.47
N LEU A 263 -14.89 4.23 16.65
CA LEU A 263 -16.13 4.94 16.94
C LEU A 263 -15.82 6.28 17.61
N PRO A 264 -15.95 7.41 16.91
CA PRO A 264 -15.89 8.72 17.54
C PRO A 264 -17.10 8.92 18.45
N GLU A 265 -16.91 9.64 19.56
CA GLU A 265 -18.01 10.03 20.44
C GLU A 265 -19.05 10.88 19.67
N ASP A 266 -20.33 10.63 19.95
CA ASP A 266 -21.47 11.37 19.39
C ASP A 266 -21.45 11.49 17.86
N SER A 267 -21.02 10.43 17.16
CA SER A 267 -20.87 10.42 15.71
C SER A 267 -21.87 9.52 14.97
N SER A 268 -22.36 10.02 13.84
CA SER A 268 -23.15 9.28 12.85
C SER A 268 -22.29 8.47 11.86
N SER A 269 -20.97 8.54 12.00
CA SER A 269 -19.98 7.91 11.13
C SER A 269 -18.84 7.30 11.96
N ALA A 270 -18.14 6.33 11.36
CA ALA A 270 -17.02 5.62 11.99
C ALA A 270 -15.91 5.32 10.99
N LEU A 271 -14.79 4.77 11.45
CA LEU A 271 -13.74 4.24 10.57
C LEU A 271 -13.66 2.72 10.68
N LEU A 272 -13.53 2.04 9.54
CA LEU A 272 -13.24 0.61 9.43
C LEU A 272 -11.79 0.41 9.04
N SER A 273 -11.03 -0.21 9.93
CA SER A 273 -9.60 -0.51 9.79
C SER A 273 -9.40 -2.02 9.62
N LEU A 274 -8.89 -2.46 8.47
CA LEU A 274 -8.49 -3.84 8.22
C LEU A 274 -7.00 -3.93 7.95
N ARG A 275 -6.28 -4.73 8.75
CA ARG A 275 -4.83 -4.90 8.66
C ARG A 275 -4.48 -6.38 8.60
N ALA A 276 -3.56 -6.76 7.72
CA ALA A 276 -2.86 -8.04 7.81
C ALA A 276 -1.55 -7.81 8.57
N ILE A 277 -1.41 -8.43 9.74
CA ILE A 277 -0.23 -8.30 10.61
C ILE A 277 0.52 -9.63 10.58
N ASP A 278 1.74 -9.62 10.08
CA ASP A 278 2.60 -10.81 9.99
C ASP A 278 2.88 -11.40 11.39
N LEU A 279 2.58 -12.68 11.61
CA LEU A 279 2.66 -13.26 12.96
C LEU A 279 4.11 -13.42 13.49
N ALA A 280 5.11 -13.41 12.61
CA ALA A 280 6.50 -13.54 13.00
C ALA A 280 7.14 -12.16 13.27
N THR A 281 6.89 -11.21 12.37
CA THR A 281 7.55 -9.89 12.40
C THR A 281 6.68 -8.77 12.99
N GLN A 282 5.39 -9.04 13.21
CA GLN A 282 4.35 -8.06 13.56
C GLN A 282 4.21 -6.91 12.56
N ARG A 283 4.83 -7.01 11.38
CA ARG A 283 4.74 -6.01 10.33
C ARG A 283 3.34 -5.98 9.76
N ILE A 284 2.79 -4.77 9.59
CA ILE A 284 1.58 -4.55 8.80
C ILE A 284 1.94 -4.74 7.33
N SER A 285 1.39 -5.78 6.71
CA SER A 285 1.72 -6.22 5.36
C SER A 285 0.66 -5.77 4.34
N ALA A 286 -0.59 -5.69 4.77
CA ALA A 286 -1.69 -5.06 4.05
C ALA A 286 -2.49 -4.20 5.02
N TYR A 287 -3.02 -3.07 4.55
CA TYR A 287 -3.84 -2.16 5.32
C TYR A 287 -4.85 -1.52 4.37
N GLU A 288 -6.13 -1.51 4.76
CA GLU A 288 -7.14 -0.61 4.22
C GLU A 288 -7.87 0.11 5.38
N LEU A 289 -8.18 1.38 5.20
CA LEU A 289 -8.99 2.19 6.11
C LEU A 289 -10.11 2.86 5.31
N ILE A 290 -11.36 2.73 5.77
CA ILE A 290 -12.54 3.30 5.09
C ILE A 290 -13.41 4.05 6.11
N LYS A 291 -13.98 5.19 5.71
CA LYS A 291 -14.99 5.90 6.50
C LYS A 291 -16.39 5.31 6.22
N ILE A 292 -17.11 4.94 7.27
CA ILE A 292 -18.47 4.40 7.23
C ILE A 292 -19.47 5.53 7.49
N THR A 293 -20.54 5.60 6.70
CA THR A 293 -21.53 6.70 6.75
C THR A 293 -22.88 6.37 7.38
N ASP A 294 -23.19 5.09 7.55
CA ASP A 294 -24.53 4.58 7.87
C ASP A 294 -24.59 3.95 9.27
N MET A 295 -23.87 4.52 10.25
CA MET A 295 -23.86 3.99 11.63
C MET A 295 -25.26 3.85 12.23
N ALA A 296 -26.16 4.80 11.93
CA ALA A 296 -27.53 4.77 12.43
C ALA A 296 -28.33 3.57 11.89
N ASP A 297 -28.13 3.21 10.63
CA ASP A 297 -28.80 2.06 10.00
C ASP A 297 -28.21 0.74 10.49
N MET A 298 -26.97 0.77 11.00
CA MET A 298 -26.21 -0.40 11.44
C MET A 298 -26.02 -0.45 12.97
N ALA A 299 -26.72 0.40 13.72
CA ALA A 299 -26.55 0.53 15.17
C ALA A 299 -26.79 -0.80 15.90
N ASP A 300 -27.83 -1.55 15.51
CA ASP A 300 -28.13 -2.88 16.04
C ASP A 300 -27.01 -3.88 15.77
N LEU A 301 -26.40 -3.81 14.59
CA LEU A 301 -25.30 -4.69 14.21
C LEU A 301 -24.00 -4.31 14.92
N LEU A 302 -23.79 -3.03 15.19
CA LEU A 302 -22.58 -2.49 15.82
C LEU A 302 -22.68 -2.45 17.35
N GLY A 303 -23.82 -2.87 17.93
CA GLY A 303 -24.06 -2.83 19.37
C GLY A 303 -24.16 -1.40 19.93
N VAL A 304 -24.48 -0.42 19.08
CA VAL A 304 -24.69 0.97 19.49
C VAL A 304 -26.12 1.13 20.00
N GLU A 305 -26.28 1.33 21.30
CA GLU A 305 -27.58 1.62 21.89
C GLU A 305 -28.12 2.95 21.31
N GLN A 306 -29.39 2.98 20.87
CA GLN A 306 -30.11 4.17 20.38
C GLN A 306 -29.85 4.59 18.91
N ALA A 307 -30.21 3.73 17.96
CA ALA A 307 -30.21 4.02 16.51
C ALA A 307 -30.92 5.34 16.12
N GLU A 308 -32.08 5.64 16.72
CA GLU A 308 -32.84 6.86 16.45
C GLU A 308 -32.16 8.15 16.95
N GLU A 309 -31.30 8.03 17.96
CA GLU A 309 -30.48 9.15 18.45
C GLU A 309 -29.23 9.29 17.58
N THR A 310 -28.64 8.17 17.15
CA THR A 310 -27.51 8.12 16.21
C THR A 310 -27.82 8.82 14.88
N ALA A 311 -29.03 8.67 14.36
CA ALA A 311 -29.47 9.34 13.13
C ALA A 311 -29.51 10.89 13.23
N LYS A 312 -29.45 11.44 14.44
CA LYS A 312 -29.48 12.88 14.73
C LYS A 312 -28.09 13.44 15.11
N LEU A 313 -27.08 12.57 15.23
CA LEU A 313 -25.73 12.94 15.59
C LEU A 313 -25.00 13.64 14.43
N GLY A 314 -23.97 14.40 14.78
CA GLY A 314 -23.06 15.01 13.82
C GLY A 314 -22.19 13.97 13.13
N ASP A 315 -21.48 14.35 12.06
CA ASP A 315 -20.41 13.55 11.48
C ASP A 315 -19.10 13.97 12.15
N HIS A 316 -18.59 13.14 13.09
CA HIS A 316 -17.35 13.41 13.81
C HIS A 316 -16.22 12.44 13.41
N ALA A 317 -16.45 11.55 12.44
CA ALA A 317 -15.36 10.75 11.88
C ALA A 317 -14.48 11.60 10.97
N ILE A 318 -13.22 11.74 11.36
CA ILE A 318 -12.21 12.43 10.58
C ILE A 318 -12.07 11.71 9.24
N GLN A 319 -12.15 12.46 8.15
CA GLN A 319 -12.06 11.89 6.80
C GLN A 319 -10.78 12.26 6.10
N ARG A 320 -10.10 13.34 6.54
CA ARG A 320 -8.90 13.82 5.88
C ARG A 320 -7.78 14.07 6.86
N ILE A 321 -6.58 13.68 6.44
CA ILE A 321 -5.33 13.97 7.14
C ILE A 321 -4.32 14.56 6.16
N GLU A 322 -3.50 15.46 6.67
CA GLU A 322 -2.36 16.02 5.96
C GLU A 322 -1.14 16.05 6.89
N LEU A 323 -0.04 15.44 6.46
CA LEU A 323 1.26 15.56 7.14
C LEU A 323 2.18 16.50 6.36
N ARG A 324 2.63 17.58 7.01
CA ARG A 324 3.56 18.58 6.45
C ARG A 324 4.92 18.54 7.13
N GLY A 325 5.99 18.74 6.35
CA GLY A 325 7.36 18.89 6.85
C GLY A 325 7.99 17.62 7.43
N GLY A 326 7.32 16.48 7.32
CA GLY A 326 7.81 15.17 7.77
C GLY A 326 8.53 14.35 6.69
N GLY A 327 8.32 14.68 5.41
CA GLY A 327 8.69 13.81 4.29
C GLY A 327 10.17 13.47 4.25
N THR A 328 11.04 14.48 4.36
CA THR A 328 12.50 14.27 4.31
C THR A 328 13.01 13.35 5.45
N ALA A 329 12.47 13.48 6.67
CA ALA A 329 12.89 12.66 7.80
C ALA A 329 12.40 11.21 7.66
N ILE A 330 11.12 11.05 7.32
CA ILE A 330 10.47 9.77 7.11
C ILE A 330 11.15 8.97 5.98
N GLU A 331 11.44 9.61 4.86
CA GLU A 331 12.10 8.98 3.70
C GLU A 331 13.53 8.53 4.00
N ARG A 332 14.29 9.33 4.77
CA ARG A 332 15.62 8.94 5.22
C ARG A 332 15.58 7.73 6.15
N LEU A 333 14.59 7.65 7.03
CA LEU A 333 14.43 6.53 7.94
C LEU A 333 13.95 5.26 7.21
N ALA A 334 13.07 5.41 6.22
CA ALA A 334 12.61 4.32 5.37
C ALA A 334 13.72 3.73 4.48
N SER A 335 14.77 4.50 4.18
CA SER A 335 15.86 4.09 3.28
C SER A 335 17.11 3.57 3.98
N LEU A 336 17.07 3.44 5.31
CA LEU A 336 18.19 2.86 6.06
C LEU A 336 18.43 1.40 5.63
N PRO A 337 19.69 0.93 5.57
CA PRO A 337 20.02 -0.46 5.25
C PRO A 337 19.34 -1.45 6.21
N GLU A 338 19.25 -1.06 7.48
CA GLU A 338 18.49 -1.74 8.53
C GLU A 338 17.38 -0.79 9.00
N PRO A 339 16.20 -0.83 8.36
CA PRO A 339 15.12 0.08 8.68
C PRO A 339 14.55 -0.20 10.08
N TYR A 340 14.21 0.88 10.78
CA TYR A 340 13.48 0.79 12.04
C TYR A 340 12.07 0.21 11.83
N ARG A 341 11.58 -0.48 12.85
CA ARG A 341 10.21 -0.98 12.98
C ARG A 341 9.45 -0.03 13.87
N PHE A 342 8.59 0.77 13.25
CA PHE A 342 7.84 1.83 13.90
C PHE A 342 6.49 1.34 14.40
N GLU A 343 6.18 1.65 15.65
CA GLU A 343 4.82 1.71 16.17
C GLU A 343 4.37 3.17 16.28
N LEU A 344 3.07 3.42 16.14
CA LEU A 344 2.52 4.73 16.44
C LEU A 344 2.10 4.76 17.90
N LYS A 345 2.48 5.83 18.60
CA LYS A 345 2.06 6.11 19.97
C LYS A 345 1.37 7.46 19.99
N SER A 346 0.23 7.54 20.64
CA SER A 346 -0.44 8.82 20.85
C SER A 346 -0.36 9.20 22.31
N SER A 347 -0.04 10.46 22.60
CA SER A 347 -0.24 11.03 23.95
C SER A 347 -1.68 11.49 24.18
N SER A 348 -2.48 11.60 23.11
CA SER A 348 -3.89 11.97 23.15
C SER A 348 -4.80 10.82 22.78
N THR A 349 -6.03 10.84 23.29
CA THR A 349 -7.08 9.84 23.05
C THR A 349 -7.62 9.82 21.60
N ASN A 350 -6.91 10.44 20.65
CA ASN A 350 -7.40 10.59 19.27
C ASN A 350 -6.98 9.43 18.37
N GLU A 351 -7.64 8.29 18.58
CA GLU A 351 -7.43 7.04 17.83
C GLU A 351 -7.73 7.16 16.34
N GLN A 352 -8.59 8.11 15.96
CA GLN A 352 -8.86 8.40 14.56
C GLN A 352 -7.63 8.98 13.85
N VAL A 353 -6.95 9.94 14.49
CA VAL A 353 -5.68 10.51 13.98
C VAL A 353 -4.63 9.42 13.85
N HIS A 354 -4.53 8.53 14.85
CA HIS A 354 -3.61 7.39 14.81
C HIS A 354 -3.85 6.50 13.58
N ALA A 355 -5.09 6.06 13.37
CA ALA A 355 -5.44 5.18 12.25
C ALA A 355 -5.21 5.85 10.88
N LEU A 356 -5.66 7.09 10.71
CA LEU A 356 -5.45 7.86 9.48
C LEU A 356 -3.97 8.06 9.17
N LEU A 357 -3.17 8.42 10.18
CA LEU A 357 -1.73 8.62 10.01
C LEU A 357 -1.04 7.30 9.69
N ALA A 358 -1.35 6.23 10.41
CA ALA A 358 -0.81 4.91 10.14
C ALA A 358 -1.10 4.47 8.70
N TYR A 359 -2.32 4.72 8.22
CA TYR A 359 -2.71 4.37 6.86
C TYR A 359 -2.01 5.25 5.81
N ALA A 360 -1.96 6.56 6.00
CA ALA A 360 -1.23 7.47 5.10
C ALA A 360 0.27 7.11 5.01
N LEU A 361 0.90 6.81 6.15
CA LEU A 361 2.28 6.35 6.18
C LEU A 361 2.44 4.98 5.50
N PHE A 362 1.51 4.05 5.71
CA PHE A 362 1.53 2.74 5.06
C PHE A 362 1.52 2.85 3.54
N LEU A 363 0.73 3.78 2.99
CA LEU A 363 0.62 4.00 1.54
C LEU A 363 1.91 4.59 0.93
N ASP A 364 2.45 5.66 1.54
CA ASP A 364 3.38 6.54 0.82
C ASP A 364 4.77 6.72 1.45
N SER A 365 5.00 6.22 2.67
CA SER A 365 6.27 6.45 3.39
C SER A 365 7.37 5.42 3.11
N GLY A 366 7.01 4.15 2.87
CA GLY A 366 7.95 3.04 2.82
C GLY A 366 8.51 2.61 4.19
N LEU A 367 8.08 3.22 5.30
CA LEU A 367 8.43 2.78 6.65
C LEU A 367 7.92 1.37 6.93
N ILE A 368 8.61 0.65 7.82
CA ILE A 368 8.08 -0.60 8.37
C ILE A 368 7.22 -0.26 9.57
N LEU A 369 5.90 -0.32 9.39
CA LEU A 369 4.93 -0.19 10.47
C LEU A 369 4.64 -1.56 11.07
N VAL A 370 4.59 -1.63 12.40
CA VAL A 370 4.24 -2.85 13.15
C VAL A 370 2.94 -2.68 13.93
N GLY A 371 2.18 -3.76 14.03
CA GLY A 371 0.90 -3.81 14.76
C GLY A 371 1.04 -4.24 16.22
N SER A 372 2.21 -4.01 16.82
CA SER A 372 2.54 -4.43 18.18
C SER A 372 1.54 -3.88 19.21
N ASP A 373 1.34 -2.56 19.19
CA ASP A 373 0.43 -1.87 20.11
C ASP A 373 -1.02 -2.39 20.01
N PHE A 374 -1.53 -2.58 18.78
CA PHE A 374 -2.84 -3.21 18.56
C PHE A 374 -2.92 -4.61 19.19
N ILE A 375 -1.93 -5.47 18.93
CA ILE A 375 -1.92 -6.84 19.47
C ILE A 375 -1.94 -6.82 21.00
N TYR A 376 -1.13 -5.96 21.62
CA TYR A 376 -1.10 -5.83 23.07
C TYR A 376 -2.43 -5.36 23.63
N GLN A 377 -3.04 -4.32 23.06
CA GLN A 377 -4.32 -3.82 23.57
C GLN A 377 -5.47 -4.81 23.34
N ALA A 378 -5.49 -5.50 22.19
CA ALA A 378 -6.55 -6.43 21.80
C ALA A 378 -6.49 -7.78 22.53
N TYR A 379 -5.28 -8.27 22.83
CA TYR A 379 -5.06 -9.63 23.33
C TYR A 379 -4.30 -9.69 24.66
N GLY A 380 -3.83 -8.56 25.17
CA GLY A 380 -2.94 -8.48 26.33
C GLY A 380 -3.63 -8.58 27.69
N GLU A 381 -4.95 -8.47 27.77
CA GLU A 381 -5.69 -8.51 29.05
C GLU A 381 -5.44 -9.82 29.83
N ASN A 382 -5.22 -10.92 29.10
CA ASN A 382 -4.97 -12.24 29.70
C ASN A 382 -3.50 -12.50 30.04
N LEU A 383 -2.61 -11.53 29.83
CA LEU A 383 -1.19 -11.69 30.17
C LEU A 383 -1.02 -11.63 31.68
N ALA A 384 -0.37 -12.66 32.24
CA ALA A 384 -0.05 -12.72 33.67
C ALA A 384 0.86 -11.55 34.12
N GLU A 385 1.74 -11.09 33.23
CA GLU A 385 2.63 -9.95 33.44
C GLU A 385 2.58 -9.03 32.20
N PRO A 386 1.60 -8.11 32.11
CA PRO A 386 1.42 -7.26 30.94
C PRO A 386 2.66 -6.40 30.61
N ASP A 387 3.35 -5.92 31.65
CA ASP A 387 4.56 -5.08 31.52
C ASP A 387 5.78 -5.83 30.94
N ALA A 388 5.75 -7.17 30.91
CA ALA A 388 6.83 -7.98 30.34
C ALA A 388 6.71 -8.17 28.83
N TRP A 389 5.58 -7.79 28.22
CA TRP A 389 5.37 -7.95 26.80
C TRP A 389 6.18 -6.93 26.00
N LEU A 390 7.13 -7.43 25.21
CA LEU A 390 7.93 -6.64 24.28
C LEU A 390 7.50 -6.97 22.84
N GLY A 391 6.83 -6.03 22.20
CA GLY A 391 6.52 -6.10 20.77
C GLY A 391 7.77 -6.10 19.89
N GLN A 392 7.58 -6.12 18.57
CA GLN A 392 8.68 -6.08 17.59
C GLN A 392 9.11 -4.65 17.21
N ALA A 393 8.41 -3.62 17.71
CA ALA A 393 8.79 -2.23 17.50
C ALA A 393 10.14 -1.93 18.16
N ASN A 394 11.02 -1.21 17.45
CA ASN A 394 12.27 -0.67 18.00
C ASN A 394 12.36 0.86 17.83
N ALA A 395 11.31 1.47 17.31
CA ALA A 395 11.13 2.91 17.25
C ALA A 395 9.63 3.24 17.34
N SER A 396 9.32 4.47 17.74
CA SER A 396 7.96 4.99 17.83
C SER A 396 7.80 6.30 17.09
N ILE A 397 6.63 6.49 16.49
CA ILE A 397 6.13 7.78 16.00
C ILE A 397 5.16 8.29 17.06
N GLN A 398 5.58 9.29 17.82
CA GLN A 398 4.75 9.93 18.85
C GLN A 398 3.93 11.05 18.24
N ILE A 399 2.61 10.98 18.43
CA ILE A 399 1.65 12.03 18.09
C ILE A 399 1.43 12.86 19.35
N VAL A 400 1.73 14.15 19.27
CA VAL A 400 1.65 15.10 20.39
C VAL A 400 0.74 16.25 20.03
N ASP A 401 -0.21 16.58 20.90
CA ASP A 401 -1.11 17.70 20.69
C ASP A 401 -0.36 19.03 20.54
N THR A 402 -0.94 19.92 19.76
CA THR A 402 -0.52 21.32 19.71
C THR A 402 -1.56 22.22 20.36
N GLU A 403 -1.25 23.51 20.47
CA GLU A 403 -2.21 24.52 20.94
C GLU A 403 -3.37 24.72 19.94
N THR A 404 -3.23 24.26 18.71
CA THR A 404 -4.25 24.37 17.66
C THR A 404 -5.05 23.08 17.57
N GLU A 405 -6.36 23.18 17.77
CA GLU A 405 -7.30 22.07 17.60
C GLU A 405 -7.17 21.44 16.21
N GLY A 406 -7.22 20.10 16.15
CA GLY A 406 -7.02 19.35 14.90
C GLY A 406 -5.60 19.41 14.34
N SER A 407 -4.60 19.88 15.12
CA SER A 407 -3.20 19.87 14.72
C SER A 407 -2.30 19.19 15.76
N PHE A 408 -1.40 18.34 15.25
CA PHE A 408 -0.53 17.49 16.06
C PHE A 408 0.91 17.57 15.55
N LYS A 409 1.89 17.50 16.45
CA LYS A 409 3.31 17.34 16.11
C LYS A 409 3.69 15.87 16.14
N LEU A 410 4.52 15.46 15.19
CA LEU A 410 5.11 14.12 15.18
C LEU A 410 6.54 14.17 15.70
N ASN A 411 6.87 13.25 16.60
CA ASN A 411 8.22 13.01 17.07
C ASN A 411 8.61 11.56 16.82
N LEU A 412 9.72 11.35 16.11
CA LEU A 412 10.25 10.03 15.80
C LEU A 412 11.33 9.70 16.84
N GLN A 413 11.22 8.56 17.51
CA GLN A 413 12.14 8.18 18.59
C GLN A 413 12.50 6.71 18.50
N ALA A 414 13.79 6.39 18.54
CA ALA A 414 14.25 5.01 18.67
C ALA A 414 14.12 4.52 20.13
N GLN A 415 13.85 3.24 20.32
CA GLN A 415 13.75 2.64 21.65
C GLN A 415 15.08 2.80 22.42
N GLY A 416 15.01 3.25 23.67
CA GLY A 416 16.19 3.49 24.50
C GLY A 416 16.99 4.75 24.16
N SER A 417 16.56 5.55 23.18
CA SER A 417 17.14 6.86 22.86
C SER A 417 16.43 7.97 23.63
N ASP A 418 17.20 8.92 24.19
CA ASP A 418 16.69 10.18 24.75
C ASP A 418 16.46 11.26 23.68
N ARG A 419 16.95 11.03 22.45
CA ARG A 419 16.80 11.94 21.32
C ARG A 419 15.53 11.64 20.53
N SER A 420 14.78 12.70 20.23
CA SER A 420 13.68 12.68 19.27
C SER A 420 14.07 13.46 18.01
N LEU A 421 13.57 13.00 16.86
CA LEU A 421 13.67 13.68 15.58
C LEU A 421 12.28 14.25 15.22
N PRO A 422 12.17 15.52 14.80
CA PRO A 422 10.89 16.05 14.34
C PRO A 422 10.42 15.29 13.10
N GLY A 423 9.19 14.78 13.17
CA GLY A 423 8.53 14.02 12.11
C GLY A 423 7.50 14.84 11.32
N GLY A 424 7.41 16.16 11.57
CA GLY A 424 6.47 17.07 10.91
C GLY A 424 5.25 17.43 11.76
N THR A 425 4.27 18.05 11.11
CA THR A 425 2.98 18.45 11.69
C THR A 425 1.84 17.80 10.92
N VAL A 426 0.93 17.17 11.65
CA VAL A 426 -0.32 16.61 11.14
C VAL A 426 -1.45 17.60 11.34
N SER A 427 -2.31 17.71 10.34
CA SER A 427 -3.61 18.39 10.42
C SER A 427 -4.72 17.44 9.99
N VAL A 428 -5.85 17.50 10.68
CA VAL A 428 -7.03 16.68 10.39
C VAL A 428 -8.25 17.53 10.08
N PHE A 429 -9.13 17.01 9.22
CA PHE A 429 -10.31 17.72 8.70
C PHE A 429 -11.51 16.81 8.48
#